data_AF-A0A973FE98-F1
#
_entry.id   AF-A0A973FE98-F1
#
_cell.length_a   1.000
_cell.length_b   1.000
_cell.length_c   1.000
_cell.angle_alpha   90.00
_cell.angle_beta   90.00
_cell.angle_gamma   90.00
#
_symmetry.space_group_name_H-M   'P 1'
#
loop_
_entity.id
_entity.type
_entity.pdbx_description
1 polymer ?
#
loop_
_entity_poly.entity_id
_entity_poly.type
_entity_poly.pdbx_seq_one_letter_code
_entity_poly.pdbx_strand_id
1 'polypeptide(L)'
;MPVLTKVTQLYVPEEDRICMTAEDRDGHSLAFWLTQRICRQLVPVLCGHLDRITPVRKIVSRDMQLACRQQHAEWHFQPSEPVRIENGARMVLPLKIDYVFTGELASLIFPAGGNENAELSLNAQELRQWLSIMYRLFRHAQWPTDVWPVWFAEVGQFQNR
;
A
#
# COMPACT_ATOMS: atom_id res chain seq x y z
N MET A 1 0.62 1.39 21.02
CA MET A 1 0.38 1.11 19.59
C MET A 1 1.54 1.71 18.82
N PRO A 2 2.51 0.92 18.37
CA PRO A 2 3.62 1.40 17.53
C PRO A 2 3.11 2.14 16.29
N VAL A 3 3.74 3.29 16.01
CA VAL A 3 3.48 4.10 14.81
C VAL A 3 4.58 3.78 13.80
N LEU A 4 4.18 3.22 12.66
CA LEU A 4 5.08 2.80 11.59
C LEU A 4 5.50 4.03 10.78
N THR A 5 6.81 4.18 10.57
CA THR A 5 7.40 5.35 9.89
C THR A 5 7.90 5.00 8.48
N LYS A 6 8.41 3.79 8.30
CA LYS A 6 8.94 3.31 7.02
C LYS A 6 8.40 1.93 6.74
N VAL A 7 8.05 1.68 5.47
CA VAL A 7 7.53 0.38 5.02
C VAL A 7 8.20 -0.05 3.72
N THR A 8 8.46 -1.34 3.58
CA THR A 8 8.95 -1.97 2.35
C THR A 8 8.07 -3.17 2.04
N GLN A 9 7.60 -3.29 0.80
CA GLN A 9 6.80 -4.45 0.36
C GLN A 9 7.58 -5.30 -0.64
N LEU A 10 7.57 -6.61 -0.44
CA LEU A 10 8.23 -7.59 -1.30
C LEU A 10 7.32 -8.80 -1.49
N TYR A 11 7.23 -9.30 -2.72
CA TYR A 11 6.55 -10.56 -2.99
C TYR A 11 7.52 -11.72 -2.79
N VAL A 12 7.08 -12.76 -2.07
CA VAL A 12 7.85 -13.97 -1.76
C VAL A 12 7.19 -15.15 -2.49
N PRO A 13 7.79 -15.64 -3.60
CA PRO A 13 7.21 -16.69 -4.42
C PRO A 13 7.01 -18.02 -3.70
N GLU A 14 7.90 -18.38 -2.78
CA GLU A 14 7.88 -19.66 -2.06
C GLU A 14 6.65 -19.78 -1.14
N GLU A 15 6.18 -18.65 -0.62
CA GLU A 15 5.05 -18.55 0.30
C GLU A 15 3.76 -18.07 -0.39
N ASP A 16 3.84 -17.65 -1.65
CA ASP A 16 2.78 -16.97 -2.44
C ASP A 16 2.13 -15.82 -1.64
N ARG A 17 2.96 -14.95 -1.06
CA ARG A 17 2.54 -13.86 -0.18
C ARG A 17 3.39 -12.61 -0.35
N ILE A 18 2.80 -11.46 -0.05
CA ILE A 18 3.54 -10.20 0.05
C ILE A 18 4.01 -10.04 1.50
N CYS A 19 5.31 -9.92 1.72
CA CYS A 19 5.88 -9.50 2.98
C CYS A 19 5.96 -7.97 3.02
N MET A 20 5.35 -7.35 4.01
CA MET A 20 5.52 -5.93 4.31
C MET A 20 6.38 -5.81 5.56
N THR A 21 7.63 -5.37 5.40
CA THR A 21 8.48 -5.00 6.55
C THR A 21 8.24 -3.54 6.88
N ALA A 22 8.25 -3.23 8.17
CA ALA A 22 8.01 -1.90 8.69
C ALA A 22 8.95 -1.59 9.84
N GLU A 23 9.32 -0.33 9.96
CA GLU A 23 10.09 0.20 11.09
C GLU A 23 9.17 1.13 11.90
N ASP A 24 9.18 0.99 13.23
CA ASP A 24 8.48 1.90 14.12
C ASP A 24 9.36 3.09 14.54
N ARG A 25 8.80 4.05 15.29
CA ARG A 25 9.54 5.22 15.78
C ARG A 25 10.68 4.88 16.74
N ASP A 26 10.62 3.72 17.38
CA ASP A 26 11.61 3.26 18.35
C ASP A 26 12.72 2.43 17.66
N GLY A 27 12.67 2.31 16.32
CA GLY A 27 13.64 1.58 15.51
C GLY A 27 13.39 0.08 15.45
N HIS A 28 12.28 -0.42 16.00
CA HIS A 28 11.95 -1.83 15.95
C HIS A 28 11.40 -2.21 14.57
N SER A 29 11.92 -3.33 14.05
CA SER A 29 11.45 -3.91 12.80
C SER A 29 10.30 -4.90 13.03
N LEU A 30 9.21 -4.71 12.30
CA LEU A 30 8.03 -5.59 12.25
C LEU A 30 7.85 -6.11 10.83
N ALA A 31 7.40 -7.36 10.69
CA ALA A 31 7.10 -7.95 9.39
C ALA A 31 5.65 -8.47 9.36
N PHE A 32 4.90 -8.06 8.35
CA PHE A 32 3.50 -8.43 8.15
C PHE A 32 3.33 -9.21 6.85
N TRP A 33 2.79 -10.42 6.95
CA TRP A 33 2.48 -11.24 5.80
C TRP A 33 1.09 -10.93 5.25
N LEU A 34 1.05 -10.30 4.07
CA LEU A 34 -0.15 -9.94 3.37
C LEU A 34 -0.50 -11.03 2.35
N THR A 35 -1.58 -11.75 2.62
CA THR A 35 -2.13 -12.74 1.69
C THR A 35 -2.93 -12.06 0.57
N GLN A 36 -3.03 -12.73 -0.57
CA GLN A 36 -3.88 -12.28 -1.68
C GLN A 36 -5.31 -11.94 -1.22
N ARG A 37 -5.91 -12.78 -0.37
CA ARG A 37 -7.26 -12.58 0.16
C ARG A 37 -7.40 -11.24 0.87
N ILE A 38 -6.44 -10.88 1.72
CA ILE A 38 -6.46 -9.63 2.49
C ILE A 38 -6.27 -8.44 1.56
N CYS A 39 -5.30 -8.53 0.64
CA CYS A 39 -5.04 -7.46 -0.30
C CYS A 39 -6.25 -7.20 -1.21
N ARG A 40 -6.94 -8.25 -1.68
CA ARG A 40 -8.18 -8.13 -2.47
C ARG A 40 -9.32 -7.45 -1.71
N GLN A 41 -9.35 -7.55 -0.38
CA GLN A 41 -10.32 -6.85 0.46
C GLN A 41 -9.91 -5.38 0.70
N LEU A 42 -8.62 -5.13 0.89
CA LEU A 42 -8.09 -3.82 1.26
C LEU A 42 -8.02 -2.85 0.06
N VAL A 43 -7.54 -3.32 -1.10
CA VAL A 43 -7.28 -2.48 -2.28
C VAL A 43 -8.52 -1.69 -2.73
N PRO A 44 -9.71 -2.28 -2.89
CA PRO A 44 -10.89 -1.53 -3.34
C PRO A 44 -11.30 -0.41 -2.39
N VAL A 45 -11.14 -0.63 -1.07
CA VAL A 45 -11.47 0.35 -0.05
C VAL A 45 -10.52 1.55 -0.13
N LEU A 46 -9.21 1.29 -0.25
CA LEU A 46 -8.20 2.34 -0.35
C LEU A 46 -8.31 3.13 -1.65
N CYS A 47 -8.51 2.45 -2.78
CA CYS A 47 -8.77 3.09 -4.06
C CYS A 47 -10.05 3.95 -4.00
N GLY A 48 -11.12 3.44 -3.41
CA GLY A 48 -12.37 4.19 -3.22
C GLY A 48 -12.21 5.41 -2.32
N HIS A 49 -11.31 5.37 -1.33
CA HIS A 49 -10.96 6.56 -0.53
C HIS A 49 -10.23 7.60 -1.39
N LEU A 50 -9.21 7.20 -2.15
CA LEU A 50 -8.49 8.08 -3.09
C LEU A 50 -9.43 8.77 -4.09
N ASP A 51 -10.41 8.02 -4.60
CA ASP A 51 -11.42 8.54 -5.54
C ASP A 51 -12.30 9.63 -4.93
N ARG A 52 -12.57 9.54 -3.61
CA ARG A 52 -13.38 10.54 -2.90
C ARG A 52 -12.59 11.79 -2.56
N ILE A 53 -11.34 11.63 -2.12
CA ILE A 53 -10.51 12.76 -1.65
C ILE A 53 -9.81 13.50 -2.80
N THR A 54 -9.83 12.97 -4.02
CA THR A 54 -9.22 13.65 -5.17
C THR A 54 -10.19 14.68 -5.75
N PRO A 55 -9.93 15.99 -5.61
CA PRO A 55 -10.79 17.01 -6.17
C PRO A 55 -10.66 17.00 -7.70
N VAL A 56 -11.78 16.73 -8.37
CA VAL A 56 -11.87 16.71 -9.82
C VAL A 56 -12.22 18.10 -10.33
N ARG A 57 -11.34 18.70 -11.13
CA ARG A 57 -11.67 19.91 -11.89
C ARG A 57 -12.68 19.56 -12.98
N LYS A 58 -13.82 20.26 -13.06
CA LYS A 58 -14.94 19.93 -13.97
C LYS A 58 -14.59 19.86 -15.48
N ILE A 59 -13.43 20.39 -15.88
CA ILE A 59 -13.02 20.55 -17.29
C ILE A 59 -12.29 19.32 -17.84
N VAL A 60 -11.69 18.50 -16.97
CA VAL A 60 -10.94 17.29 -17.39
C VAL A 60 -11.65 16.07 -16.80
N SER A 61 -11.72 14.96 -17.53
CA SER A 61 -12.33 13.72 -17.02
C SER A 61 -11.69 13.31 -15.68
N ARG A 62 -12.51 12.80 -14.76
CA ARG A 62 -12.11 12.37 -13.41
C ARG A 62 -10.96 11.37 -13.47
N ASP A 63 -11.08 10.38 -14.36
CA ASP A 63 -10.10 9.30 -14.52
C ASP A 63 -8.74 9.83 -14.98
N MET A 64 -8.73 10.77 -15.93
CA MET A 64 -7.50 11.43 -16.40
C MET A 64 -6.80 12.19 -15.27
N GLN A 65 -7.54 12.87 -14.39
CA GLN A 65 -6.94 13.57 -13.26
C GLN A 65 -6.37 12.63 -12.20
N LEU A 66 -7.06 11.52 -11.94
CA LEU A 66 -6.58 10.47 -11.04
C LEU A 66 -5.29 9.84 -11.60
N ALA A 67 -5.26 9.56 -12.91
CA ALA A 67 -4.08 9.03 -13.60
C ALA A 67 -2.89 10.00 -13.53
N CYS A 68 -3.09 11.30 -13.82
CA CYS A 68 -2.04 12.31 -13.72
C CYS A 68 -1.45 12.41 -12.30
N ARG A 69 -2.28 12.39 -11.25
CA ARG A 69 -1.80 12.43 -9.87
C ARG A 69 -1.04 11.17 -9.48
N GLN A 70 -1.48 10.01 -9.96
CA GLN A 70 -0.78 8.75 -9.76
C GLN A 70 0.62 8.81 -10.37
N GLN A 71 0.72 9.25 -11.63
CA GLN A 71 1.99 9.38 -12.33
C GLN A 71 2.95 10.37 -11.64
N HIS A 72 2.43 11.50 -11.16
CA HIS A 72 3.24 12.46 -10.39
C HIS A 72 3.79 11.82 -9.10
N ALA A 73 2.99 11.05 -8.37
CA ALA A 73 3.45 10.38 -7.15
C ALA A 73 4.53 9.31 -7.43
N GLU A 74 4.46 8.61 -8.56
CA GLU A 74 5.51 7.69 -9.00
C GLU A 74 6.80 8.41 -9.39
N TRP A 75 6.70 9.56 -10.05
CA TRP A 75 7.87 10.37 -10.42
C TRP A 75 8.62 10.92 -9.22
N HIS A 76 7.91 11.28 -8.16
CA HIS A 76 8.51 11.72 -6.89
C HIS A 76 8.86 10.57 -5.94
N PHE A 77 8.74 9.32 -6.39
CA PHE A 77 9.19 8.18 -5.59
C PHE A 77 10.72 8.21 -5.46
N GLN A 78 11.22 8.43 -4.24
CA GLN A 78 12.63 8.25 -3.92
C GLN A 78 12.81 6.84 -3.33
N PRO A 79 13.53 5.93 -4.00
CA PRO A 79 13.85 4.63 -3.44
C PRO A 79 14.61 4.81 -2.13
N SER A 80 14.06 4.30 -1.02
CA SER A 80 14.78 4.23 0.25
C SER A 80 15.44 2.86 0.39
N GLU A 81 16.52 2.77 1.17
CA GLU A 81 17.14 1.47 1.46
C GLU A 81 16.09 0.51 2.05
N PRO A 82 15.93 -0.71 1.51
CA PRO A 82 14.99 -1.69 2.03
C PRO A 82 15.20 -1.91 3.52
N VAL A 83 14.12 -1.89 4.32
CA VAL A 83 14.21 -2.21 5.75
C VAL A 83 14.67 -3.66 5.88
N ARG A 84 15.88 -3.87 6.38
CA ARG A 84 16.46 -5.19 6.61
C ARG A 84 15.84 -5.76 7.87
N ILE A 85 15.31 -6.98 7.77
CA ILE A 85 14.77 -7.70 8.93
C ILE A 85 15.95 -8.04 9.85
N GLU A 86 16.02 -7.42 11.02
CA GLU A 86 16.99 -7.82 12.05
C GLU A 86 16.65 -9.21 12.62
N ASN A 87 17.67 -9.98 12.99
CA ASN A 87 17.49 -11.30 13.61
C ASN A 87 16.67 -11.15 14.90
N GLY A 88 15.40 -11.60 14.90
CA GLY A 88 14.47 -11.44 16.01
C GLY A 88 13.23 -10.59 15.71
N ALA A 89 13.08 -10.06 14.49
CA ALA A 89 11.89 -9.33 14.09
C ALA A 89 10.61 -10.18 14.25
N ARG A 90 9.56 -9.57 14.81
CA ARG A 90 8.27 -10.23 14.98
C ARG A 90 7.59 -10.35 13.62
N MET A 91 7.36 -11.59 13.18
CA MET A 91 6.58 -11.91 11.99
C MET A 91 5.12 -12.16 12.39
N VAL A 92 4.20 -11.40 11.81
CA VAL A 92 2.76 -11.56 12.05
C VAL A 92 2.04 -11.89 10.75
N LEU A 93 1.16 -12.88 10.81
CA LEU A 93 0.22 -13.19 9.74
C LEU A 93 -1.14 -12.55 10.10
N PRO A 94 -1.39 -11.28 9.73
CA PRO A 94 -2.66 -10.64 10.00
C PRO A 94 -3.79 -11.45 9.36
N LEU A 95 -4.83 -11.77 10.13
CA LEU A 95 -6.07 -12.37 9.60
C LEU A 95 -7.01 -11.30 9.01
N LYS A 96 -6.90 -10.09 9.55
CA LYS A 96 -7.67 -8.89 9.21
C LYS A 96 -6.76 -7.66 9.40
N ILE A 97 -6.94 -6.66 8.53
CA ILE A 97 -6.34 -5.33 8.68
C ILE A 97 -7.52 -4.38 8.87
N ASP A 98 -7.51 -3.63 9.96
CA ASP A 98 -8.49 -2.57 10.19
C ASP A 98 -8.00 -1.27 9.53
N TYR A 99 -8.92 -0.38 9.16
CA TYR A 99 -8.58 0.88 8.52
C TYR A 99 -9.50 2.00 8.99
N VAL A 100 -8.95 3.20 9.10
CA VAL A 100 -9.65 4.43 9.49
C VAL A 100 -9.30 5.53 8.49
N PHE A 101 -10.31 6.28 8.04
CA PHE A 101 -10.13 7.43 7.14
C PHE A 101 -10.47 8.72 7.88
N THR A 102 -9.50 9.64 7.94
CA THR A 102 -9.65 10.94 8.60
C THR A 102 -9.28 12.06 7.63
N GLY A 103 -10.27 12.63 6.96
CA GLY A 103 -10.04 13.63 5.92
C GLY A 103 -9.31 13.02 4.72
N GLU A 104 -8.07 13.45 4.49
CA GLU A 104 -7.18 12.94 3.43
C GLU A 104 -6.19 11.86 3.92
N LEU A 105 -6.22 11.55 5.22
CA LEU A 105 -5.34 10.54 5.83
C LEU A 105 -6.03 9.17 5.86
N ALA A 106 -5.31 8.14 5.44
CA ALA A 106 -5.69 6.75 5.58
C ALA A 106 -4.77 6.06 6.60
N SER A 107 -5.35 5.62 7.71
CA SER A 107 -4.65 4.84 8.74
C SER A 107 -4.95 3.36 8.57
N LEU A 108 -3.90 2.56 8.39
CA LEU A 108 -3.95 1.10 8.36
C LEU A 108 -3.50 0.55 9.71
N ILE A 109 -4.31 -0.30 10.32
CA ILE A 109 -4.08 -0.88 11.64
C ILE A 109 -3.79 -2.37 11.48
N PHE A 110 -2.56 -2.76 11.79
CA PHE A 110 -2.05 -4.13 11.68
C PHE A 110 -1.96 -4.78 13.06
N PRO A 111 -2.43 -6.02 13.25
CA PRO A 111 -2.15 -6.76 14.48
C PRO A 111 -0.65 -7.03 14.60
N ALA A 112 -0.06 -6.69 15.75
CA ALA A 112 1.37 -6.88 16.08
C ALA A 112 1.62 -8.06 17.05
N GLY A 113 0.56 -8.79 17.43
CA GLY A 113 0.59 -9.94 18.35
C GLY A 113 0.17 -9.56 19.77
N GLY A 114 -0.31 -10.54 20.56
CA GLY A 114 -0.60 -10.33 21.98
C GLY A 114 -1.60 -9.21 22.32
N ASN A 115 -2.56 -8.94 21.42
CA ASN A 115 -3.53 -7.84 21.51
C ASN A 115 -2.95 -6.43 21.23
N GLU A 116 -1.69 -6.33 20.82
CA GLU A 116 -1.07 -5.09 20.34
C GLU A 116 -1.36 -4.89 18.85
N ASN A 117 -1.56 -3.64 18.44
CA ASN A 117 -1.70 -3.23 17.06
C ASN A 117 -0.59 -2.23 16.70
N ALA A 118 -0.25 -2.14 15.41
CA ALA A 118 0.63 -1.15 14.81
C ALA A 118 -0.16 -0.31 13.81
N GLU A 119 0.08 0.99 13.75
CA GLU A 119 -0.61 1.91 12.83
C GLU A 119 0.35 2.46 11.78
N LEU A 120 -0.05 2.40 10.51
CA LEU A 120 0.57 3.11 9.40
C LEU A 120 -0.40 4.19 8.90
N SER A 121 -0.06 5.45 9.14
CA SER A 121 -0.82 6.58 8.62
C SER A 121 -0.21 7.04 7.29
N LEU A 122 -1.02 7.10 6.24
CA LEU A 122 -0.61 7.50 4.89
C LEU A 122 -1.43 8.71 4.45
N ASN A 123 -0.77 9.75 3.96
CA ASN A 123 -1.44 10.83 3.23
C ASN A 123 -1.81 10.39 1.79
N ALA A 124 -2.55 11.22 1.07
CA ALA A 124 -3.01 10.90 -0.28
C ALA A 124 -1.88 10.53 -1.26
N GLN A 125 -0.70 11.15 -1.15
CA GLN A 125 0.44 10.86 -2.01
C GLN A 125 1.13 9.55 -1.60
N GLU A 126 1.37 9.35 -0.31
CA GLU A 126 1.98 8.13 0.24
C GLU A 126 1.09 6.91 -0.02
N LEU A 127 -0.23 7.05 0.12
CA LEU A 127 -1.20 6.01 -0.17
C LEU A 127 -1.16 5.60 -1.66
N ARG A 128 -1.01 6.56 -2.57
CA ARG A 128 -0.83 6.29 -4.00
C ARG A 128 0.46 5.53 -4.27
N GLN A 129 1.56 5.91 -3.63
CA GLN A 129 2.86 5.21 -3.77
C GLN A 129 2.77 3.79 -3.23
N TRP A 130 2.17 3.61 -2.06
CA TRP A 130 1.94 2.30 -1.45
C TRP A 130 1.11 1.39 -2.36
N LEU A 131 0.00 1.91 -2.90
CA LEU A 131 -0.84 1.18 -3.87
C LEU A 131 -0.09 0.87 -5.17
N SER A 132 0.78 1.77 -5.68
CA SER A 132 1.59 1.50 -6.88
C SER A 132 2.53 0.32 -6.67
N ILE A 133 3.18 0.24 -5.51
CA ILE A 133 4.04 -0.90 -5.17
C ILE A 133 3.19 -2.18 -5.11
N MET A 134 2.06 -2.15 -4.39
CA MET A 134 1.16 -3.30 -4.29
C MET A 134 0.66 -3.79 -5.65
N TYR A 135 0.30 -2.89 -6.56
CA TYR A 135 -0.14 -3.26 -7.92
C TYR A 135 0.97 -3.94 -8.71
N ARG A 136 2.21 -3.44 -8.63
CA ARG A 136 3.38 -4.10 -9.25
C ARG A 136 3.60 -5.50 -8.67
N LEU A 137 3.47 -5.65 -7.35
CA LEU A 137 3.60 -6.94 -6.69
C LEU A 137 2.49 -7.90 -7.08
N PHE A 138 1.24 -7.43 -7.22
CA PHE A 138 0.12 -8.24 -7.73
C PHE A 138 0.41 -8.78 -9.13
N ARG A 139 0.91 -7.92 -10.03
CA ARG A 139 1.28 -8.30 -11.40
C ARG A 139 2.42 -9.31 -11.40
N HIS A 140 3.44 -9.09 -10.59
CA HIS A 140 4.58 -10.00 -10.44
C HIS A 140 4.16 -11.36 -9.87
N ALA A 141 3.23 -11.37 -8.91
CA ALA A 141 2.63 -12.57 -8.33
C ALA A 141 1.59 -13.26 -9.24
N GLN A 142 1.30 -12.68 -10.42
CA GLN A 142 0.25 -13.14 -11.32
C GLN A 142 -1.14 -13.23 -10.66
N TRP A 143 -1.37 -12.44 -9.61
CA TRP A 143 -2.66 -12.38 -8.95
C TRP A 143 -3.67 -11.62 -9.82
N PRO A 144 -4.98 -11.97 -9.77
CA PRO A 144 -5.97 -11.28 -10.57
C PRO A 144 -6.06 -9.80 -10.17
N THR A 145 -6.02 -8.92 -11.17
CA THR A 145 -6.04 -7.46 -11.01
C THR A 145 -7.44 -6.85 -11.21
N ASP A 146 -8.48 -7.68 -11.20
CA ASP A 146 -9.90 -7.31 -11.32
C ASP A 146 -10.40 -6.35 -10.22
N VAL A 147 -9.74 -6.38 -9.06
CA VAL A 147 -10.05 -5.52 -7.92
C VAL A 147 -9.54 -4.09 -8.05
N TRP A 148 -8.71 -3.80 -9.06
CA TRP A 148 -8.12 -2.48 -9.29
C TRP A 148 -8.99 -1.65 -10.23
N PRO A 149 -9.24 -0.37 -9.94
CA PRO A 149 -10.02 0.48 -10.82
C PRO A 149 -9.27 0.79 -12.13
N VAL A 150 -10.03 1.09 -13.19
CA VAL A 150 -9.49 1.29 -14.55
C VAL A 150 -8.42 2.39 -14.59
N TRP A 151 -8.64 3.51 -13.89
CA TRP A 151 -7.69 4.62 -13.82
C TRP A 151 -6.34 4.24 -13.19
N PHE A 152 -6.27 3.15 -12.42
CA PHE A 152 -5.01 2.64 -11.86
C PHE A 152 -4.24 1.80 -12.88
N ALA A 153 -4.96 1.05 -13.72
CA ALA A 153 -4.37 0.19 -14.75
C ALA A 153 -3.82 0.97 -15.95
N GLU A 154 -4.40 2.13 -16.27
CA GLU A 154 -3.97 2.99 -17.38
C GLU A 154 -2.58 3.62 -17.17
N VAL A 155 -2.16 3.82 -15.92
CA VAL A 155 -0.86 4.43 -15.58
C VAL A 155 0.30 3.49 -15.94
N GLY A 156 0.11 2.17 -15.83
CA GLY A 156 1.14 1.17 -16.09
C GLY A 156 1.44 0.89 -17.57
N GLN A 157 0.69 1.46 -18.52
CA GLN A 157 0.86 1.19 -19.96
C GLN A 157 1.87 2.13 -20.65
N PHE A 158 2.26 3.25 -20.01
CA PHE A 158 3.12 4.26 -20.64
C PHE A 158 4.61 4.15 -20.29
N GLN A 159 5.03 3.15 -19.50
CA GLN A 159 6.44 2.95 -19.12
C GLN A 159 7.22 2.02 -20.06
N ASN A 160 6.60 1.45 -21.10
CA ASN A 160 7.27 0.62 -22.12
C ASN A 160 7.32 1.31 -23.50
N ARG A 161 7.83 2.53 -23.56
CA ARG A 161 8.28 3.15 -24.82
C ARG A 161 9.59 3.91 -24.63
#